data_AF-A0A7W1PMI2-F1
#
_entry.id   AF-A0A7W1PMI2-F1
#
_cell.length_a   1.000
_cell.length_b   1.000
_cell.length_c   1.000
_cell.angle_alpha   90.00
_cell.angle_beta   90.00
_cell.angle_gamma   90.00
#
_symmetry.space_group_name_H-M   'P 1'
#
loop_
_entity.id
_entity.type
_entity.pdbx_description
1 polymer ?
#
loop_
_entity_poly.entity_id
_entity_poly.type
_entity_poly.pdbx_seq_one_letter_code
_entity_poly.pdbx_strand_id
1 'polypeptide(L)'
;MQQVKGAVLKSRLAFVERHSGKPAVERVLATLPADVQRTLRMVFTSNWYPFEIGKGLDDAIVRVLGGGRAEFFERLGEASAEANLATIHASYLTRGDAHAFLAKSPSIYSLYYESGRREYQPVGPKEGVLVTHDAETFSAPDCLTVVGWYRKALEMCGVTGARVVETECRAKGDAVCRYKVKWE
;
A
#
# COMPACT_ATOMS: atom_id res chain seq x y z
N MET A 1 13.88 11.08 7.96
CA MET A 1 13.50 11.04 6.53
C MET A 1 12.92 9.66 6.27
N GLN A 2 11.59 9.57 6.10
CA GLN A 2 10.88 8.29 5.92
C GLN A 2 11.54 7.44 4.83
N GLN A 3 11.74 6.16 5.15
CA GLN A 3 12.11 5.16 4.17
C GLN A 3 10.96 4.18 3.90
N VAL A 4 11.00 3.61 2.69
CA VAL A 4 10.09 2.56 2.22
C VAL A 4 10.88 1.33 1.79
N LYS A 5 10.34 0.14 2.06
CA LYS A 5 10.96 -1.11 1.67
C LYS A 5 10.97 -1.26 0.14
N GLY A 6 12.10 -1.72 -0.42
CA GLY A 6 12.24 -1.97 -1.86
C GLY A 6 11.24 -2.98 -2.41
N ALA A 7 10.74 -3.89 -1.56
CA ALA A 7 9.65 -4.81 -1.90
C ALA A 7 8.40 -4.06 -2.40
N VAL A 8 8.06 -2.92 -1.78
CA VAL A 8 6.91 -2.11 -2.20
C VAL A 8 7.16 -1.50 -3.58
N LEU A 9 8.34 -0.93 -3.81
CA LEU A 9 8.74 -0.39 -5.13
C LEU A 9 8.72 -1.46 -6.23
N LYS A 10 9.26 -2.65 -5.94
CA LYS A 10 9.26 -3.77 -6.89
C LYS A 10 7.84 -4.25 -7.20
N SER A 11 6.96 -4.30 -6.20
CA SER A 11 5.56 -4.69 -6.39
C SER A 11 4.81 -3.74 -7.34
N ARG A 12 5.10 -2.43 -7.27
CA ARG A 12 4.52 -1.41 -8.15
C ARG A 12 4.95 -1.58 -9.61
N LEU A 13 6.25 -1.78 -9.84
CA LEU A 13 6.79 -2.03 -11.19
C LEU A 13 6.24 -3.35 -11.77
N ALA A 14 6.17 -4.40 -10.97
CA ALA A 14 5.59 -5.68 -11.38
C ALA A 14 4.10 -5.56 -11.70
N PHE A 15 3.35 -4.72 -10.96
CA PHE A 15 1.96 -4.42 -11.28
C PHE A 15 1.81 -3.77 -12.65
N VAL A 16 2.60 -2.71 -12.92
CA VAL A 16 2.62 -2.01 -14.22
C VAL A 16 2.93 -2.98 -15.35
N GLU A 17 3.95 -3.82 -15.17
CA GLU A 17 4.35 -4.80 -16.18
C GLU A 17 3.25 -5.84 -16.45
N ARG A 18 2.64 -6.40 -15.40
CA ARG A 18 1.58 -7.41 -15.55
C ARG A 18 0.32 -6.85 -16.20
N HIS A 19 -0.05 -5.60 -15.90
CA HIS A 19 -1.31 -5.01 -16.38
C HIS A 19 -1.18 -4.28 -17.71
N SER A 20 0.01 -3.79 -18.05
CA SER A 20 0.20 -2.90 -19.21
C SER A 20 1.47 -3.17 -20.00
N GLY A 21 2.21 -4.23 -19.65
CA GLY A 21 3.40 -4.72 -20.35
C GLY A 21 4.67 -3.93 -20.03
N LYS A 22 5.82 -4.51 -20.42
CA LYS A 22 7.13 -3.87 -20.31
C LYS A 22 7.20 -2.47 -20.94
N PRO A 23 6.58 -2.19 -22.09
CA PRO A 23 6.58 -0.83 -22.65
C PRO A 23 5.92 0.20 -21.74
N ALA A 24 4.92 -0.19 -20.94
CA ALA A 24 4.31 0.72 -19.96
C ALA A 24 5.24 1.05 -18.81
N VAL A 25 6.05 0.08 -18.34
CA VAL A 25 7.08 0.32 -17.33
C VAL A 25 8.06 1.38 -17.82
N GLU A 26 8.53 1.25 -19.06
CA GLU A 26 9.43 2.24 -19.66
C GLU A 26 8.80 3.62 -19.77
N ARG A 27 7.53 3.72 -20.19
CA ARG A 27 6.80 5.01 -20.21
C ARG A 27 6.67 5.62 -18.82
N VAL A 28 6.38 4.83 -17.78
CA VAL A 28 6.32 5.30 -16.39
C VAL A 28 7.68 5.84 -15.96
N LEU A 29 8.75 5.05 -16.12
CA LEU A 29 10.11 5.44 -15.74
C LEU A 29 10.57 6.69 -16.48
N ALA A 30 10.27 6.83 -17.77
CA ALA A 30 10.66 7.98 -18.58
C ALA A 30 10.12 9.33 -18.06
N THR A 31 9.08 9.31 -17.22
CA THR A 31 8.53 10.53 -16.60
C THR A 31 9.18 10.93 -15.28
N LEU A 32 10.16 10.14 -14.81
CA LEU A 32 10.88 10.37 -13.55
C LEU A 32 12.28 10.95 -13.83
N PRO A 33 12.90 11.64 -12.84
CA PRO A 33 14.30 12.05 -12.93
C PRO A 33 15.27 10.88 -13.19
N ALA A 34 16.37 11.14 -13.88
CA ALA A 34 17.29 10.09 -14.36
C ALA A 34 17.93 9.26 -13.23
N ASP A 35 18.21 9.88 -12.08
CA ASP A 35 18.71 9.24 -10.87
C ASP A 35 17.66 8.32 -10.22
N VAL A 36 16.39 8.75 -10.19
CA VAL A 36 15.26 7.94 -9.72
C VAL A 36 15.03 6.74 -10.63
N GLN A 37 15.08 6.94 -11.95
CA GLN A 37 15.01 5.85 -12.93
C GLN A 37 16.08 4.79 -12.69
N ARG A 38 17.33 5.23 -12.53
CA ARG A 38 18.47 4.33 -12.26
C ARG A 38 18.25 3.53 -10.98
N THR A 39 17.79 4.18 -9.92
CA THR A 39 17.48 3.53 -8.64
C THR A 39 16.39 2.47 -8.79
N LEU A 40 15.28 2.79 -9.47
CA LEU A 40 14.16 1.87 -9.66
C LEU A 40 14.50 0.64 -10.52
N ARG A 41 15.39 0.79 -11.51
CA ARG A 41 15.87 -0.32 -12.34
C ARG A 41 16.72 -1.32 -11.55
N MET A 42 17.41 -0.87 -10.50
CA MET A 42 18.30 -1.69 -9.65
C MET A 42 17.71 -1.93 -8.26
N VAL A 43 16.39 -1.86 -8.11
CA VAL A 43 15.74 -1.99 -6.80
C VAL A 43 15.85 -3.42 -6.26
N PHE A 44 16.35 -3.54 -5.03
CA PHE A 44 16.42 -4.79 -4.27
C PHE A 44 15.33 -4.80 -3.20
N THR A 45 14.60 -5.91 -3.07
CA THR A 45 13.42 -6.00 -2.19
C THR A 45 13.75 -5.82 -0.71
N SER A 46 14.95 -6.22 -0.29
CA SER A 46 15.43 -6.14 1.09
C SER A 46 15.88 -4.74 1.53
N ASN A 47 16.20 -3.85 0.59
CA ASN A 47 16.81 -2.56 0.90
C ASN A 47 15.75 -1.51 1.26
N TRP A 48 16.20 -0.47 1.96
CA TRP A 48 15.41 0.72 2.26
C TRP A 48 15.73 1.83 1.25
N TYR A 49 14.71 2.59 0.86
CA TYR A 49 14.81 3.67 -0.11
C TYR A 49 14.08 4.91 0.42
N PRO A 50 14.50 6.13 0.05
CA PRO A 50 13.75 7.35 0.38
C PRO A 50 12.30 7.23 -0.06
N PHE A 51 11.36 7.58 0.82
CA PHE A 51 9.92 7.50 0.53
C PHE A 51 9.52 8.27 -0.74
N GLU A 52 10.19 9.40 -1.00
CA GLU A 52 9.96 10.24 -2.19
C GLU A 52 10.14 9.50 -3.51
N ILE A 53 10.98 8.47 -3.57
CA ILE A 53 11.10 7.60 -4.74
C ILE A 53 9.81 6.81 -4.96
N GLY A 54 9.22 6.29 -3.89
CA GLY A 54 7.94 5.57 -3.93
C GLY A 54 6.79 6.49 -4.31
N LYS A 55 6.70 7.67 -3.67
CA LYS A 55 5.72 8.69 -4.01
C LYS A 55 5.80 9.11 -5.48
N GLY A 56 7.00 9.44 -5.96
CA GLY A 56 7.21 9.82 -7.36
C GLY A 56 6.83 8.71 -8.33
N LEU A 57 7.15 7.45 -8.01
CA LEU A 57 6.73 6.29 -8.80
C LEU A 57 5.20 6.16 -8.84
N ASP A 58 4.53 6.29 -7.70
CA ASP A 58 3.06 6.22 -7.61
C ASP A 58 2.39 7.32 -8.46
N ASP A 59 2.88 8.56 -8.36
CA ASP A 59 2.42 9.68 -9.17
C ASP A 59 2.62 9.44 -10.68
N ALA A 60 3.79 8.90 -11.06
CA ALA A 60 4.10 8.55 -12.44
C ALA A 60 3.20 7.43 -12.99
N ILE A 61 2.93 6.40 -12.18
CA ILE A 61 2.05 5.29 -12.54
C ILE A 61 0.64 5.81 -12.80
N VAL A 62 0.08 6.64 -11.92
CA VAL A 62 -1.30 7.13 -12.12
C VAL A 62 -1.42 8.13 -13.25
N ARG A 63 -0.40 8.97 -13.46
CA ARG A 63 -0.35 9.84 -14.64
C ARG A 63 -0.36 9.05 -15.95
N VAL A 64 0.42 7.98 -16.04
CA VAL A 64 0.61 7.22 -17.29
C VAL A 64 -0.49 6.16 -17.52
N LEU A 65 -0.96 5.51 -16.46
CA LEU A 65 -1.92 4.38 -16.55
C LEU A 65 -3.30 4.68 -15.97
N GLY A 66 -3.35 5.46 -14.89
CA GLY A 66 -4.61 5.80 -14.22
C GLY A 66 -5.41 6.90 -14.94
N GLY A 67 -4.79 7.61 -15.89
CA GLY A 67 -5.38 8.81 -16.49
C GLY A 67 -5.61 9.92 -15.46
N GLY A 68 -4.80 9.94 -14.39
CA GLY A 68 -4.98 10.86 -13.26
C GLY A 68 -6.08 10.47 -12.26
N ARG A 69 -6.75 9.33 -12.44
CA ARG A 69 -7.84 8.89 -11.56
C ARG A 69 -7.31 8.22 -10.30
N ALA A 70 -7.72 8.73 -9.15
CA ALA A 70 -7.20 8.32 -7.85
C ALA A 70 -7.61 6.88 -7.46
N GLU A 71 -8.74 6.37 -7.97
CA GLU A 71 -9.23 5.01 -7.71
C GLU A 71 -8.26 3.93 -8.21
N PHE A 72 -7.33 4.29 -9.11
CA PHE A 72 -6.28 3.40 -9.55
C PHE A 72 -5.31 3.00 -8.42
N PHE A 73 -5.15 3.85 -7.39
CA PHE A 73 -4.31 3.55 -6.23
C PHE A 73 -4.88 2.42 -5.37
N GLU A 74 -6.21 2.26 -5.29
CA GLU A 74 -6.79 1.09 -4.62
C GLU A 74 -6.36 -0.20 -5.34
N ARG A 75 -6.46 -0.24 -6.67
CA ARG A 75 -6.02 -1.40 -7.48
C ARG A 75 -4.53 -1.68 -7.31
N LEU A 76 -3.72 -0.64 -7.21
CA LEU A 76 -2.29 -0.78 -6.93
C LEU A 76 -2.05 -1.42 -5.56
N GLY A 77 -2.81 -0.97 -4.54
CA GLY A 77 -2.81 -1.55 -3.20
C GLY A 77 -3.18 -3.03 -3.19
N GLU A 78 -4.26 -3.41 -3.88
CA GLU A 78 -4.69 -4.82 -4.02
C GLU A 78 -3.57 -5.68 -4.60
N ALA A 79 -2.99 -5.26 -5.73
CA ALA A 79 -1.96 -6.02 -6.39
C ALA A 79 -0.66 -6.13 -5.57
N SER A 80 -0.37 -5.11 -4.75
CA SER A 80 0.74 -5.15 -3.81
C SER A 80 0.46 -6.15 -2.67
N ALA A 81 -0.77 -6.20 -2.15
CA ALA A 81 -1.19 -7.20 -1.18
C ALA A 81 -1.05 -8.62 -1.73
N GLU A 82 -1.57 -8.88 -2.94
CA GLU A 82 -1.43 -10.18 -3.60
C GLU A 82 0.04 -10.56 -3.77
N ALA A 83 0.88 -9.67 -4.32
CA ALA A 83 2.28 -9.97 -4.56
C ALA A 83 3.03 -10.31 -3.27
N ASN A 84 2.82 -9.54 -2.20
CA ASN A 84 3.58 -9.68 -0.97
C ASN A 84 3.04 -10.79 -0.07
N LEU A 85 1.72 -10.86 0.12
CA LEU A 85 1.06 -11.82 1.02
C LEU A 85 0.86 -13.20 0.38
N ALA A 86 0.94 -13.35 -0.95
CA ALA A 86 0.98 -14.68 -1.56
C ALA A 86 2.40 -15.29 -1.57
N THR A 87 3.42 -14.51 -1.22
CA THR A 87 4.82 -14.94 -1.30
C THR A 87 5.56 -14.74 0.02
N ILE A 88 6.49 -13.79 0.07
CA ILE A 88 7.46 -13.56 1.15
C ILE A 88 6.82 -13.20 2.50
N HIS A 89 5.55 -12.77 2.50
CA HIS A 89 4.84 -12.30 3.70
C HIS A 89 3.55 -13.10 3.96
N ALA A 90 3.44 -14.32 3.43
CA ALA A 90 2.26 -15.16 3.59
C ALA A 90 1.92 -15.53 5.04
N SER A 91 2.90 -15.56 5.93
CA SER A 91 2.70 -15.83 7.37
C SER A 91 1.84 -14.77 8.09
N TYR A 92 1.66 -13.59 7.50
CA TYR A 92 0.78 -12.57 8.08
C TYR A 92 -0.70 -12.87 7.90
N LEU A 93 -1.10 -13.68 6.91
CA LEU A 93 -2.49 -14.04 6.70
C LEU A 93 -3.03 -14.87 7.88
N THR A 94 -4.28 -14.60 8.28
CA THR A 94 -4.98 -15.42 9.28
C THR A 94 -6.29 -15.90 8.66
N ARG A 95 -6.35 -17.18 8.29
CA ARG A 95 -7.53 -17.74 7.61
C ARG A 95 -8.77 -17.69 8.49
N GLY A 96 -9.86 -17.14 7.95
CA GLY A 96 -11.18 -17.07 8.59
C GLY A 96 -11.31 -16.07 9.73
N ASP A 97 -10.24 -15.35 10.11
CA ASP A 97 -10.25 -14.46 11.27
C ASP A 97 -9.72 -13.06 10.91
N ALA A 98 -10.67 -12.18 10.60
CA ALA A 98 -10.40 -10.78 10.28
C ALA A 98 -9.75 -10.02 11.43
N HIS A 99 -10.22 -10.24 12.67
CA HIS A 99 -9.69 -9.55 13.84
C HIS A 99 -8.24 -9.94 14.10
N ALA A 100 -7.93 -11.24 14.06
CA ALA A 100 -6.58 -11.73 14.25
C ALA A 100 -5.62 -11.30 13.13
N PHE A 101 -6.10 -11.18 11.89
CA PHE A 101 -5.31 -10.58 10.80
C PHE A 101 -5.05 -9.09 11.06
N LEU A 102 -6.10 -8.30 11.34
CA LEU A 102 -5.99 -6.84 11.54
C LEU A 102 -5.18 -6.47 12.77
N ALA A 103 -5.18 -7.30 13.82
CA ALA A 103 -4.33 -7.16 15.00
C ALA A 103 -2.82 -7.22 14.66
N LYS A 104 -2.43 -7.81 13.52
CA LYS A 104 -1.04 -7.81 13.04
C LYS A 104 -0.64 -6.50 12.35
N SER A 105 -1.55 -5.53 12.19
CA SER A 105 -1.28 -4.27 11.49
C SER A 105 -0.07 -3.47 11.99
N PRO A 106 0.29 -3.43 13.29
CA PRO A 106 1.51 -2.75 13.72
C PRO A 106 2.76 -3.40 13.13
N SER A 107 2.85 -4.74 13.19
CA SER A 107 3.98 -5.52 12.66
C SER A 107 4.06 -5.42 11.13
N ILE A 108 2.92 -5.51 10.44
CA ILE A 108 2.84 -5.33 8.98
C ILE A 108 3.31 -3.92 8.59
N TYR A 109 2.95 -2.89 9.36
CA TYR A 109 3.38 -1.53 9.06
C TYR A 109 4.90 -1.38 9.16
N SER A 110 5.51 -1.82 10.26
CA SER A 110 6.96 -1.76 10.48
C SER A 110 7.77 -2.57 9.47
N LEU A 111 7.15 -3.54 8.79
CA LEU A 111 7.78 -4.29 7.71
C LEU A 111 8.03 -3.46 6.45
N TYR A 112 7.12 -2.55 6.13
CA TYR A 112 7.14 -1.76 4.89
C TYR A 112 7.60 -0.32 5.08
N TYR A 113 7.46 0.22 6.29
CA TYR A 113 7.73 1.61 6.64
C TYR A 113 8.60 1.70 7.88
N GLU A 114 9.63 2.55 7.84
CA GLU A 114 10.60 2.70 8.93
C GLU A 114 10.06 3.54 10.10
N SER A 115 9.46 4.70 9.82
CA SER A 115 8.83 5.58 10.81
C SER A 115 7.32 5.54 10.75
N GLY A 116 6.69 5.96 11.84
CA GLY A 116 5.25 5.88 12.07
C GLY A 116 4.82 4.56 12.68
N ARG A 117 3.53 4.45 12.98
CA ARG A 117 2.91 3.19 13.42
C ARG A 117 1.49 3.08 12.90
N ARG A 118 1.01 1.85 12.77
CA ARG A 118 -0.40 1.55 12.50
C ARG A 118 -0.98 0.75 13.65
N GLU A 119 -2.10 1.21 14.15
CA GLU A 119 -2.84 0.55 15.23
C GLU A 119 -4.15 0.03 14.69
N TYR A 120 -4.65 -1.04 15.33
CA TYR A 120 -5.96 -1.60 15.06
C TYR A 120 -6.77 -1.67 16.34
N GLN A 121 -8.01 -1.20 16.28
CA GLN A 121 -8.98 -1.29 17.36
C GLN A 121 -10.25 -2.00 16.85
N PRO A 122 -10.65 -3.16 17.41
CA PRO A 122 -11.98 -3.70 17.18
C PRO A 122 -13.03 -2.75 17.75
N VAL A 123 -14.09 -2.47 16.99
CA VAL A 123 -15.23 -1.65 17.44
C VAL A 123 -16.57 -2.40 17.35
N GLY A 124 -16.53 -3.66 16.92
CA GLY A 124 -17.65 -4.60 16.94
C GLY A 124 -17.21 -5.96 16.39
N PRO A 125 -18.10 -6.98 16.37
CA PRO A 125 -17.74 -8.35 15.94
C PRO A 125 -17.34 -8.47 14.46
N LYS A 126 -17.75 -7.49 13.65
CA LYS A 126 -17.51 -7.44 12.20
C LYS A 126 -17.01 -6.09 11.71
N GLU A 127 -16.44 -5.31 12.63
CA GLU A 127 -15.89 -4.00 12.30
C GLU A 127 -14.73 -3.59 13.20
N GLY A 128 -13.85 -2.76 12.65
CA GLY A 128 -12.73 -2.18 13.38
C GLY A 128 -12.19 -0.93 12.71
N VAL A 129 -11.24 -0.29 13.37
CA VAL A 129 -10.61 0.94 12.91
C VAL A 129 -9.11 0.73 12.85
N LEU A 130 -8.51 1.11 11.73
CA LEU A 130 -7.07 1.25 11.57
C LEU A 130 -6.70 2.72 11.64
N VAL A 131 -5.63 3.05 12.37
CA VAL A 131 -5.12 4.43 12.44
C VAL A 131 -3.62 4.44 12.21
N THR A 132 -3.15 5.33 11.34
CA THR A 132 -1.72 5.61 11.17
C THR A 132 -1.33 6.90 11.86
N HIS A 133 -0.32 6.78 12.70
CA HIS A 133 0.29 7.87 13.46
C HIS A 133 1.74 8.06 13.04
N ASP A 134 2.23 9.29 13.18
CA ASP A 134 3.65 9.64 13.18
C ASP A 134 4.46 9.19 11.94
N ALA A 135 3.79 8.89 10.83
CA ALA A 135 4.45 8.74 9.54
C ALA A 135 5.06 10.11 9.16
N GLU A 136 6.36 10.17 8.90
CA GLU A 136 7.01 11.46 8.58
C GLU A 136 6.50 12.02 7.25
N THR A 137 6.12 11.15 6.32
CA THR A 137 5.57 11.50 5.01
C THR A 137 4.25 10.77 4.75
N PHE A 138 3.37 11.42 4.01
CA PHE A 138 2.03 10.93 3.72
C PHE A 138 1.51 11.56 2.41
N SER A 139 0.58 10.87 1.75
CA SER A 139 -0.13 11.39 0.58
C SER A 139 -1.54 10.80 0.48
N ALA A 140 -2.46 11.48 -0.20
CA ALA A 140 -3.79 10.95 -0.46
C ALA A 140 -3.74 9.66 -1.31
N PRO A 141 -2.90 9.58 -2.36
CA PRO A 141 -2.60 8.31 -3.05
C PRO A 141 -2.22 7.16 -2.14
N ASP A 142 -1.28 7.39 -1.21
CA ASP A 142 -0.82 6.36 -0.28
C ASP A 142 -1.98 5.80 0.55
N CYS A 143 -2.86 6.66 1.04
CA CYS A 143 -4.03 6.23 1.80
C CYS A 143 -5.00 5.36 0.98
N LEU A 144 -5.17 5.64 -0.31
CA LEU A 144 -5.95 4.79 -1.21
C LEU A 144 -5.28 3.42 -1.46
N THR A 145 -3.94 3.37 -1.54
CA THR A 145 -3.25 2.08 -1.60
C THR A 145 -3.49 1.26 -0.33
N VAL A 146 -3.55 1.88 0.85
CA VAL A 146 -3.87 1.21 2.12
C VAL A 146 -5.28 0.62 2.09
N VAL A 147 -6.26 1.36 1.56
CA VAL A 147 -7.64 0.89 1.39
C VAL A 147 -7.67 -0.40 0.55
N GLY A 148 -7.07 -0.37 -0.65
CA GLY A 148 -7.02 -1.53 -1.53
C GLY A 148 -6.24 -2.71 -0.94
N TRP A 149 -5.11 -2.43 -0.28
CA TRP A 149 -4.25 -3.45 0.32
C TRP A 149 -4.96 -4.24 1.41
N TYR A 150 -5.59 -3.57 2.38
CA TYR A 150 -6.30 -4.26 3.47
C TYR A 150 -7.55 -4.98 2.99
N ARG A 151 -8.29 -4.39 2.05
CA ARG A 151 -9.46 -5.06 1.46
C ARG A 151 -9.06 -6.38 0.83
N LYS A 152 -8.02 -6.38 -0.01
CA LYS A 152 -7.52 -7.60 -0.65
C LYS A 152 -6.94 -8.59 0.34
N ALA A 153 -6.20 -8.12 1.35
CA ALA A 153 -5.64 -9.01 2.36
C ALA A 153 -6.71 -9.73 3.19
N LEU A 154 -7.82 -9.07 3.51
CA LEU A 154 -8.99 -9.69 4.17
C LEU A 154 -9.64 -10.75 3.27
N GLU A 155 -9.82 -10.45 1.97
CA GLU A 155 -10.30 -11.43 0.98
C GLU A 155 -9.37 -12.65 0.92
N MET A 156 -8.05 -12.45 0.92
CA MET A 156 -7.04 -13.52 0.95
C MET A 156 -7.07 -14.33 2.27
N CYS A 157 -7.56 -13.75 3.35
CA CYS A 157 -7.85 -14.46 4.60
C CYS A 157 -9.15 -15.28 4.52
N GLY A 158 -9.92 -15.20 3.43
CA GLY A 158 -11.23 -15.85 3.28
C GLY A 158 -12.38 -15.08 3.93
N VAL A 159 -12.18 -13.80 4.25
CA VAL A 159 -13.22 -12.93 4.82
C VAL A 159 -14.11 -12.42 3.68
N THR A 160 -15.42 -12.60 3.81
CA THR A 160 -16.41 -12.16 2.82
C THR A 160 -16.90 -10.75 3.10
N GLY A 161 -17.33 -10.03 2.05
CA GLY A 161 -17.93 -8.70 2.18
C GLY A 161 -17.00 -7.63 2.77
N ALA A 162 -15.68 -7.82 2.71
CA ALA A 162 -14.71 -6.89 3.29
C ALA A 162 -14.77 -5.51 2.60
N ARG A 163 -15.02 -4.46 3.39
CA ARG A 163 -15.03 -3.06 2.96
C ARG A 163 -14.08 -2.26 3.84
N VAL A 164 -13.21 -1.48 3.20
CA VAL A 164 -12.30 -0.53 3.85
C VAL A 164 -12.59 0.85 3.32
N VAL A 165 -12.72 1.85 4.20
CA VAL A 165 -13.02 3.24 3.82
C VAL A 165 -12.08 4.16 4.58
N GLU A 166 -11.39 5.05 3.87
CA GLU A 166 -10.68 6.18 4.46
C GLU A 166 -11.69 7.17 5.06
N THR A 167 -11.60 7.44 6.36
CA THR A 167 -12.48 8.40 7.06
C THR A 167 -11.78 9.70 7.41
N GLU A 168 -10.45 9.67 7.59
CA GLU A 168 -9.58 10.84 7.77
C GLU A 168 -8.26 10.64 7.02
N CYS A 169 -7.70 11.72 6.51
CA CYS A 169 -6.47 11.73 5.74
C CYS A 169 -5.61 12.94 6.07
N ARG A 170 -4.37 12.72 6.55
CA ARG A 170 -3.42 13.81 6.81
C ARG A 170 -3.11 14.66 5.58
N ALA A 171 -3.14 14.05 4.39
CA ALA A 171 -2.95 14.77 3.13
C ALA A 171 -4.13 15.71 2.78
N LYS A 172 -5.28 15.54 3.45
CA LYS A 172 -6.49 16.38 3.31
C LYS A 172 -6.69 17.34 4.50
N GLY A 173 -5.74 17.39 5.44
CA GLY A 173 -5.76 18.31 6.59
C GLY A 173 -6.14 17.69 7.92
N ASP A 174 -6.44 16.39 7.99
CA ASP A 174 -6.75 15.72 9.25
C ASP A 174 -5.50 15.44 10.10
N ALA A 175 -5.69 15.17 11.39
CA ALA A 175 -4.59 14.89 12.31
C ALA A 175 -3.92 13.52 12.06
N VAL A 176 -4.68 12.54 11.58
CA VAL A 176 -4.25 11.15 11.37
C VAL A 176 -4.82 10.60 10.07
N CYS A 177 -4.26 9.49 9.57
CA CYS A 177 -4.93 8.73 8.53
C CYS A 177 -5.73 7.60 9.19
N ARG A 178 -7.06 7.62 9.05
CA ARG A 178 -7.97 6.67 9.70
C ARG A 178 -8.78 5.91 8.66
N TYR A 179 -8.93 4.61 8.88
CA TYR A 179 -9.66 3.71 8.00
C TYR A 179 -10.66 2.89 8.80
N LYS A 180 -11.92 2.91 8.37
CA LYS A 180 -12.96 2.03 8.90
C LYS A 180 -13.01 0.75 8.09
N VAL A 181 -12.98 -0.38 8.79
CA VAL A 181 -13.01 -1.72 8.21
C VAL A 181 -14.29 -2.44 8.65
N LYS A 182 -15.00 -3.06 7.71
CA LYS A 182 -16.22 -3.85 7.94
C LYS A 182 -16.21 -5.13 7.11
N TRP A 183 -16.87 -6.19 7.58
CA TRP A 183 -17.03 -7.45 6.83
C TRP A 183 -18.35 -8.18 7.21
N GLU A 184 -18.60 -9.33 6.57
CA GLU A 184 -19.80 -10.16 6.74
C GLU A 184 -19.69 -11.32 7.74
#